data_AF-A0A4Q4SVH9-F1
#
_entry.id   AF-A0A4Q4SVH9-F1
#
_cell.length_a   1.000
_cell.length_b   1.000
_cell.length_c   1.000
_cell.angle_alpha   90.00
_cell.angle_beta   90.00
_cell.angle_gamma   90.00
#
_symmetry.space_group_name_H-M   'P 1'
#
loop_
_entity.id
_entity.type
_entity.pdbx_description
1 polymer ?
#
loop_
_entity_poly.entity_id
_entity_poly.type
_entity_poly.pdbx_seq_one_letter_code
_entity_poly.pdbx_strand_id
1 'polypeptide(L)'
;MWSRQQLGTGAVAKGVMALLLDQRSAEVKITEEVVKAAARNADSGKDVMALLFDQRGDSTIVTPRLVETLAESFDAFAMKKLLTYCGDEVKITEKVVKAAAGNEYSGKEVMALLLD
;
A
#
# COMPACT_ATOMS: atom_id res chain seq x y z
N MET A 1 24.25 28.85 1.82
CA MET A 1 24.08 27.95 2.98
C MET A 1 22.76 27.19 2.80
N TRP A 2 22.78 26.08 2.06
CA TRP A 2 21.63 25.17 2.00
C TRP A 2 22.03 23.90 2.74
N SER A 3 21.52 23.77 3.96
CA SER A 3 21.70 22.60 4.81
C SER A 3 21.05 21.40 4.14
N ARG A 4 21.87 20.52 3.57
CA ARG A 4 21.47 19.16 3.21
C ARG A 4 21.27 18.38 4.51
N GLN A 5 20.08 18.51 5.07
CA GLN A 5 19.57 17.50 5.99
C GLN A 5 19.28 16.22 5.19
N GLN A 6 19.58 15.11 5.84
CA GLN A 6 19.61 13.75 5.33
C GLN A 6 18.44 13.45 4.38
N LEU A 7 18.74 13.32 3.08
CA LEU A 7 17.86 12.62 2.16
C LEU A 7 17.98 11.13 2.48
N GLY A 8 17.13 10.67 3.40
CA GLY A 8 16.89 9.24 3.58
C GLY A 8 16.53 8.64 2.22
N THR A 9 17.06 7.46 1.92
CA THR A 9 16.85 6.70 0.68
C THR A 9 15.37 6.66 0.24
N GLY A 10 14.43 6.75 1.19
CA GLY A 10 13.00 6.82 0.88
C GLY A 10 12.46 8.11 0.29
N ALA A 11 13.06 9.28 0.58
CA ALA A 11 12.66 10.53 -0.07
C ALA A 11 12.97 10.49 -1.59
N VAL A 12 14.06 9.81 -1.96
CA VAL A 12 14.45 9.63 -3.37
C VAL A 12 13.51 8.66 -4.07
N ALA A 13 13.21 7.52 -3.45
CA ALA A 13 12.29 6.53 -4.01
C ALA A 13 10.89 7.13 -4.28
N LYS A 14 10.37 7.89 -3.31
CA LYS A 14 9.11 8.63 -3.43
C LYS A 14 9.13 9.62 -4.60
N GLY A 15 10.19 10.42 -4.72
CA GLY A 15 10.34 11.42 -5.77
C GLY A 15 10.43 10.82 -7.18
N VAL A 16 11.17 9.72 -7.34
CA VAL A 16 11.27 9.01 -8.62
C VAL A 16 9.93 8.41 -9.02
N MET A 17 9.21 7.79 -8.08
CA MET A 17 7.89 7.22 -8.35
C MET A 17 6.88 8.30 -8.77
N ALA A 18 6.85 9.43 -8.07
CA ALA A 18 5.96 10.55 -8.41
C ALA A 18 6.23 11.07 -9.83
N LEU A 19 7.50 11.21 -10.22
CA LEU A 19 7.87 11.70 -11.55
C LEU A 19 7.52 10.71 -12.66
N LEU A 20 7.67 9.39 -12.41
CA LEU A 20 7.28 8.34 -13.34
C LEU A 20 5.77 8.30 -13.56
N LEU A 21 4.98 8.41 -12.49
CA LEU A 21 3.53 8.40 -12.55
C LEU A 21 2.95 9.66 -13.19
N ASP A 22 3.62 10.80 -13.06
CA ASP A 22 3.25 12.07 -13.71
C ASP A 22 3.55 12.03 -15.22
N GLN A 23 4.76 11.62 -15.61
CA GLN A 23 5.19 11.65 -17.02
C GLN A 23 4.61 10.53 -17.88
N ARG A 24 4.35 9.34 -17.32
CA ARG A 24 3.92 8.16 -18.07
C ARG A 24 2.58 7.63 -17.57
N SER A 25 1.70 8.56 -17.23
CA SER A 25 0.49 8.26 -16.47
C SER A 25 -0.43 7.22 -17.09
N ALA A 26 -0.56 7.27 -18.42
CA ALA A 26 -1.35 6.34 -19.23
C ALA A 26 -0.65 4.99 -19.48
N GLU A 27 0.66 4.92 -19.30
CA GLU A 27 1.47 3.72 -19.60
C GLU A 27 1.79 2.91 -18.34
N VAL A 28 1.83 3.56 -17.18
CA VAL A 28 2.13 2.93 -15.89
C VAL A 28 0.83 2.46 -15.23
N LYS A 29 0.54 1.17 -15.41
CA LYS A 29 -0.53 0.48 -14.67
C LYS A 29 -0.03 0.06 -13.29
N ILE A 30 -0.80 0.35 -12.25
CA ILE A 30 -0.54 -0.19 -10.92
C ILE A 30 -1.04 -1.63 -10.89
N THR A 31 -0.11 -2.58 -10.87
CA THR A 31 -0.40 -4.01 -10.83
C THR A 31 -0.24 -4.55 -9.41
N GLU A 32 -0.81 -5.74 -9.16
CA GLU A 32 -0.63 -6.47 -7.89
C GLU A 32 0.85 -6.58 -7.48
N GLU A 33 1.74 -6.80 -8.44
CA GLU A 33 3.18 -6.93 -8.17
C GLU A 33 3.84 -5.59 -7.79
N VAL A 34 3.39 -4.46 -8.37
CA VAL A 34 3.86 -3.12 -7.96
C VAL A 34 3.43 -2.83 -6.53
N VAL A 35 2.18 -3.16 -6.18
CA VAL A 35 1.66 -2.98 -4.82
C VAL A 35 2.42 -3.88 -3.84
N LYS A 36 2.68 -5.16 -4.17
CA LYS A 36 3.50 -6.06 -3.34
C LYS A 36 4.94 -5.58 -3.17
N ALA A 37 5.56 -5.07 -4.23
CA ALA A 37 6.93 -4.59 -4.17
C ALA A 37 7.03 -3.33 -3.30
N ALA A 38 6.11 -2.37 -3.48
CA ALA A 38 5.99 -1.22 -2.59
C ALA A 38 5.73 -1.69 -1.15
N ALA A 39 4.87 -2.70 -1.00
CA ALA A 39 4.48 -3.20 0.29
C ALA A 39 5.64 -3.81 1.11
N ARG A 40 6.54 -4.53 0.43
CA ARG A 40 7.73 -5.15 1.05
C ARG A 40 8.90 -4.19 1.25
N ASN A 41 8.77 -2.93 0.86
CA ASN A 41 9.82 -1.94 1.02
C ASN A 41 9.74 -1.33 2.43
N ALA A 42 10.60 -1.79 3.35
CA ALA A 42 10.60 -1.32 4.75
C ALA A 42 10.94 0.18 4.89
N ASP A 43 11.83 0.70 4.04
CA ASP A 43 12.32 2.07 4.14
C ASP A 43 11.32 3.10 3.60
N SER A 44 10.59 2.75 2.54
CA SER A 44 9.80 3.71 1.74
C SER A 44 8.42 3.22 1.33
N GLY A 45 8.07 1.98 1.67
CA GLY A 45 6.87 1.31 1.18
C GLY A 45 5.59 2.04 1.52
N LYS A 46 5.53 2.62 2.72
CA LYS A 46 4.39 3.45 3.17
C LYS A 46 4.19 4.67 2.28
N ASP A 47 5.27 5.39 2.00
CA ASP A 47 5.24 6.60 1.16
C ASP A 47 4.93 6.29 -0.30
N VAL A 48 5.51 5.21 -0.82
CA VAL A 48 5.27 4.75 -2.19
C VAL A 48 3.82 4.27 -2.32
N MET A 49 3.31 3.47 -1.39
CA MET A 49 1.91 3.02 -1.38
C MET A 49 0.92 4.19 -1.33
N ALA A 50 1.16 5.19 -0.47
CA ALA A 50 0.32 6.38 -0.42
C ALA A 50 0.28 7.10 -1.78
N LEU A 51 1.44 7.29 -2.43
CA LEU A 51 1.50 7.88 -3.78
C LEU A 51 0.75 7.07 -4.83
N LEU A 52 0.90 5.74 -4.83
CA LEU A 52 0.26 4.86 -5.80
C LEU A 52 -1.26 4.96 -5.72
N PHE A 53 -1.81 4.98 -4.50
CA PHE A 53 -3.25 5.11 -4.29
C PHE A 53 -3.75 6.53 -4.53
N ASP A 54 -3.01 7.57 -4.11
CA ASP A 54 -3.40 8.98 -4.32
C ASP A 54 -3.47 9.36 -5.80
N GLN A 55 -2.62 8.77 -6.66
CA GLN A 55 -2.55 9.12 -8.08
C GLN A 55 -3.33 8.19 -9.02
N ARG A 56 -3.69 6.98 -8.57
CA ARG A 56 -4.26 5.92 -9.43
C ARG A 56 -5.34 5.06 -8.76
N GLY A 57 -5.94 5.49 -7.64
CA GLY A 57 -6.98 4.75 -6.91
C GLY A 57 -7.98 4.01 -7.82
N ASP A 58 -8.52 4.70 -8.82
CA ASP A 58 -9.54 4.17 -9.76
C ASP A 58 -9.04 3.13 -10.78
N SER A 59 -7.72 2.98 -10.96
CA SER A 59 -7.11 2.02 -11.89
C SER A 59 -6.47 0.82 -11.19
N THR A 60 -6.57 0.75 -9.86
CA THR A 60 -5.98 -0.31 -9.06
C THR A 60 -6.92 -1.50 -9.00
N ILE A 61 -6.59 -2.61 -9.66
CA ILE A 61 -7.37 -3.84 -9.51
C ILE A 61 -7.05 -4.43 -8.13
N VAL A 62 -7.97 -4.26 -7.18
CA VAL A 62 -7.85 -4.85 -5.85
C VAL A 62 -8.32 -6.30 -5.90
N THR A 63 -7.37 -7.22 -5.99
CA THR A 63 -7.67 -8.65 -5.94
C THR A 63 -7.79 -9.12 -4.49
N PRO A 64 -8.63 -10.11 -4.17
CA PRO A 64 -8.69 -10.69 -2.83
C PRO A 64 -7.32 -11.18 -2.32
N ARG A 65 -6.45 -11.64 -3.24
CA ARG A 65 -5.10 -12.11 -2.93
C ARG A 65 -4.16 -10.97 -2.53
N LEU A 66 -4.33 -9.79 -3.13
CA LEU A 66 -3.60 -8.60 -2.73
C LEU A 66 -3.99 -8.19 -1.30
N VAL A 67 -5.29 -8.16 -1.01
CA VAL A 67 -5.81 -7.82 0.32
C VAL A 67 -5.31 -8.82 1.38
N GLU A 68 -5.25 -10.11 1.04
CA GLU A 68 -4.69 -11.16 1.90
C GLU A 68 -3.21 -10.89 2.23
N THR A 69 -2.40 -10.62 1.22
CA THR A 69 -0.96 -10.34 1.40
C THR A 69 -0.74 -9.11 2.29
N LEU A 70 -1.56 -8.08 2.11
CA LEU A 70 -1.48 -6.87 2.92
C LEU A 70 -1.94 -7.15 4.35
N ALA A 71 -3.06 -7.85 4.55
CA ALA A 71 -3.52 -8.25 5.88
C ALA A 71 -2.48 -9.04 6.68
N GLU A 72 -1.71 -9.90 6.02
CA GLU A 72 -0.66 -10.71 6.63
C GLU A 72 0.53 -9.90 7.16
N SER A 73 0.91 -8.82 6.45
CA SER A 73 2.21 -8.18 6.65
C SER A 73 2.17 -6.69 6.98
N PHE A 74 0.99 -6.05 6.87
CA PHE A 74 0.86 -4.60 6.98
C PHE A 74 0.48 -4.14 8.37
N ASP A 75 0.85 -2.91 8.69
CA ASP A 75 0.27 -2.23 9.83
C ASP A 75 -1.17 -1.78 9.55
N ALA A 76 -1.90 -1.51 10.62
CA ALA A 76 -3.28 -1.07 10.53
C ALA A 76 -3.45 0.27 9.82
N PHE A 77 -2.45 1.15 9.84
CA PHE A 77 -2.54 2.44 9.16
C PHE A 77 -2.58 2.26 7.63
N ALA A 78 -1.71 1.42 7.09
CA ALA A 78 -1.69 1.11 5.68
C ALA A 78 -2.93 0.30 5.24
N MET A 79 -3.40 -0.64 6.07
CA MET A 79 -4.67 -1.34 5.81
C MET A 79 -5.86 -0.37 5.77
N LYS A 80 -5.96 0.53 6.75
CA LYS A 80 -7.03 1.54 6.81
C LYS A 80 -7.06 2.42 5.58
N LYS A 81 -5.89 2.87 5.10
CA LYS A 81 -5.80 3.64 3.86
C LYS A 81 -6.34 2.84 2.68
N LEU A 82 -5.90 1.59 2.50
CA LEU A 82 -6.39 0.76 1.41
C LEU A 82 -7.91 0.61 1.44
N LEU A 83 -8.49 0.26 2.60
CA LEU A 83 -9.95 0.14 2.74
C LEU A 83 -10.67 1.45 2.41
N THR A 84 -10.08 2.60 2.74
CA THR A 84 -10.66 3.92 2.44
C THR A 84 -10.62 4.24 0.94
N TYR A 85 -9.53 3.91 0.24
CA TYR A 85 -9.40 4.20 -1.20
C TYR A 85 -10.18 3.21 -2.07
N CYS A 86 -10.23 1.94 -1.65
CA CYS A 86 -10.83 0.88 -2.44
C CYS A 86 -12.29 0.61 -2.06
N GLY A 87 -12.74 1.11 -0.90
CA GLY A 87 -14.13 1.06 -0.45
C GLY A 87 -14.74 -0.34 -0.59
N ASP A 88 -15.91 -0.39 -1.25
CA ASP A 88 -16.69 -1.61 -1.47
C ASP A 88 -16.06 -2.60 -2.46
N GLU A 89 -15.02 -2.19 -3.21
CA GLU A 89 -14.31 -3.09 -4.13
C GLU A 89 -13.43 -4.10 -3.38
N VAL A 90 -13.11 -3.83 -2.10
CA VAL A 90 -12.31 -4.73 -1.28
C VAL A 90 -13.13 -5.92 -0.83
N LYS A 91 -12.99 -7.04 -1.53
CA LYS A 91 -13.62 -8.30 -1.11
C LYS A 91 -12.85 -8.93 0.06
N ILE A 92 -13.39 -8.78 1.27
CA ILE A 92 -12.90 -9.48 2.46
C ILE A 92 -13.31 -10.97 2.38
N THR A 93 -12.33 -11.86 2.36
CA THR A 93 -12.55 -13.31 2.31
C THR A 93 -12.04 -13.97 3.59
N GLU A 94 -12.43 -15.23 3.83
CA GLU A 94 -11.91 -16.01 4.95
C GLU A 94 -10.37 -16.04 4.99
N LYS A 95 -9.72 -16.08 3.81
CA LYS A 95 -8.25 -16.04 3.72
C LYS A 95 -7.68 -14.71 4.21
N VAL A 96 -8.32 -13.59 3.88
CA VAL A 96 -7.93 -12.25 4.37
C VAL A 96 -8.04 -12.19 5.89
N VAL A 97 -9.12 -12.74 6.47
CA VAL A 97 -9.30 -12.77 7.92
C VAL A 97 -8.25 -13.66 8.60
N LYS A 98 -7.93 -14.83 8.03
CA LYS A 98 -6.85 -15.70 8.53
C LYS A 98 -5.48 -15.03 8.47
N ALA A 99 -5.20 -14.33 7.37
CA ALA A 99 -3.97 -13.57 7.20
C ALA A 99 -3.84 -12.45 8.24
N ALA A 100 -4.91 -11.67 8.46
CA ALA A 100 -4.95 -10.64 9.52
C ALA A 100 -4.72 -11.24 10.92
N ALA A 101 -5.35 -12.37 11.23
CA ALA A 101 -5.17 -13.06 12.50
C ALA A 101 -3.74 -13.59 12.70
N GLY A 102 -3.05 -13.93 11.61
CA GLY A 102 -1.65 -14.37 11.59
C GLY A 102 -0.62 -13.23 11.58
N ASN A 103 -1.05 -11.97 11.48
CA ASN A 103 -0.15 -10.82 11.47
C ASN A 103 0.36 -10.53 12.90
N GLU A 104 1.58 -10.94 13.19
CA GLU A 104 2.20 -10.85 14.52
C GLU A 104 2.47 -9.41 14.99
N TYR A 105 2.51 -8.45 14.06
CA TYR A 105 2.90 -7.06 14.35
C TYR A 105 1.69 -6.12 14.57
N SER A 106 0.58 -6.34 13.87
CA SER A 106 -0.58 -5.46 13.89
C SER A 106 -1.91 -6.19 13.68
N GLY A 107 -1.92 -7.52 13.83
CA GLY A 107 -3.09 -8.34 13.49
C GLY A 107 -4.35 -7.97 14.27
N LYS A 108 -4.23 -7.53 15.52
CA LYS A 108 -5.39 -7.08 16.32
C LYS A 108 -6.05 -5.85 15.70
N GLU A 109 -5.26 -4.83 15.37
CA GLU A 109 -5.74 -3.58 14.79
C GLU A 109 -6.20 -3.77 13.35
N VAL A 110 -5.51 -4.62 12.58
CA VAL A 110 -5.93 -5.01 11.22
C VAL A 110 -7.26 -5.77 11.26
N MET A 111 -7.44 -6.73 12.18
CA MET A 111 -8.71 -7.43 12.35
C MET A 111 -9.84 -6.48 12.74
N ALA A 112 -9.57 -5.49 13.60
CA ALA A 112 -10.58 -4.50 13.98
C ALA A 112 -11.06 -3.70 12.75
N LEU A 113 -10.17 -3.32 11.84
CA LEU A 113 -10.53 -2.61 10.61
C LEU A 113 -11.31 -3.46 9.60
N LEU A 114 -11.08 -4.77 9.58
CA LEU A 114 -11.78 -5.68 8.67
C LEU A 114 -13.19 -6.07 9.15
N LEU A 115 -13.50 -5.81 10.41
CA LEU A 115 -14.77 -6.17 11.07
C LEU A 115 -15.66 -4.96 11.38
N ASP A 116 -15.20 -3.75 11.04
CA ASP A 116 -15.95 -2.48 11.13
C ASP A 116 -16.84 -2.30 9.88
#